data_AF-A0A2I0J7J7-F1
#
_entry.id   AF-A0A2I0J7J7-F1
#
_cell.length_a   1.000
_cell.length_b   1.000
_cell.length_c   1.000
_cell.angle_alpha   90.00
_cell.angle_beta   90.00
_cell.angle_gamma   90.00
#
_symmetry.space_group_name_H-M   'P 1'
#
loop_
_entity.id
_entity.type
_entity.pdbx_description
1 polymer ?
#
loop_
_entity_poly.entity_id
_entity_poly.type
_entity_poly.pdbx_seq_one_letter_code
_entity_poly.pdbx_strand_id
1 'polypeptide(L)'
;MVSPLSPPWRRLPLVAALLLIAVSVASASCDNEQLVKVKTWLDGKNDKTFGGLSASFSALLPSDAKKGQKLAAVIPDPANGCSNSSVKLSGLVALAMRGECDFTAKAEIAQAGGAAAILVINTDE
;
A
#
# COMPACT_ATOMS: atom_id res chain seq x y z
N MET A 1 33.13 -18.49 -41.84
CA MET A 1 32.95 -19.33 -40.64
C MET A 1 32.29 -18.46 -39.57
N VAL A 2 30.97 -18.58 -39.43
CA VAL A 2 30.25 -19.20 -38.29
C VAL A 2 30.31 -18.33 -37.02
N SER A 3 29.24 -17.56 -36.76
CA SER A 3 28.86 -17.09 -35.41
C SER A 3 28.56 -18.29 -34.51
N PRO A 4 28.61 -18.21 -33.17
CA PRO A 4 27.38 -17.78 -32.50
C PRO A 4 27.48 -17.19 -31.06
N LEU A 5 26.32 -16.72 -30.63
CA LEU A 5 25.78 -16.80 -29.27
C LEU A 5 26.24 -15.74 -28.25
N SER A 6 25.54 -14.61 -28.30
CA SER A 6 24.90 -14.10 -27.09
C SER A 6 24.19 -15.22 -26.33
N PRO A 7 24.38 -15.37 -24.99
CA PRO A 7 23.44 -16.09 -24.17
C PRO A 7 22.58 -15.17 -23.30
N PRO A 8 21.41 -15.70 -22.90
CA PRO A 8 20.21 -14.92 -22.69
C PRO A 8 19.74 -15.01 -21.23
N TRP A 9 19.11 -13.94 -20.75
CA TRP A 9 18.25 -13.92 -19.57
C TRP A 9 18.88 -14.15 -18.20
N ARG A 10 18.13 -13.62 -17.22
CA ARG A 10 18.03 -13.99 -15.79
C ARG A 10 18.90 -13.12 -14.87
N ARG A 11 18.34 -12.26 -14.02
CA ARG A 11 16.96 -12.01 -13.60
C ARG A 11 16.89 -10.54 -13.15
N LEU A 12 16.01 -9.76 -13.76
CA LEU A 12 15.44 -8.61 -13.06
C LEU A 12 14.77 -9.16 -11.79
N PRO A 13 15.15 -8.71 -10.58
CA PRO A 13 14.41 -9.12 -9.41
C PRO A 13 13.07 -8.37 -9.40
N LEU A 14 12.02 -9.18 -9.29
CA LEU A 14 10.67 -8.82 -8.88
C LEU A 14 9.92 -7.83 -9.78
N VAL A 15 9.20 -8.45 -10.73
CA VAL A 15 7.81 -8.15 -11.07
C VAL A 15 7.19 -7.18 -10.05
N ALA A 16 6.89 -5.97 -10.53
CA ALA A 16 6.08 -5.00 -9.84
C ALA A 16 4.70 -5.62 -9.55
N ALA A 17 4.54 -6.20 -8.36
CA ALA A 17 3.26 -6.63 -7.86
C ALA A 17 2.43 -5.37 -7.59
N LEU A 18 1.63 -4.98 -8.59
CA LEU A 18 0.74 -3.84 -8.55
C LEU A 18 -0.41 -4.14 -7.58
N LEU A 19 -0.16 -4.09 -6.26
CA LEU A 19 -1.20 -4.20 -5.25
C LEU A 19 -2.04 -2.92 -5.31
N LEU A 20 -3.35 -3.07 -5.36
CA LEU A 20 -4.30 -2.03 -5.71
C LEU A 20 -5.42 -2.07 -4.69
N ILE A 21 -5.82 -0.99 -4.04
CA ILE A 21 -6.75 -1.05 -2.90
C ILE A 21 -8.01 -0.21 -3.14
N ALA A 22 -9.19 -0.83 -3.30
CA ALA A 22 -10.45 -0.09 -3.37
C ALA A 22 -11.10 0.01 -1.98
N VAL A 23 -11.26 1.24 -1.46
CA VAL A 23 -11.79 1.54 -0.12
C VAL A 23 -13.27 2.01 -0.16
N SER A 24 -14.06 1.68 0.87
CA SER A 24 -15.50 2.01 1.10
C SER A 24 -15.73 2.75 2.47
N VAL A 25 -16.84 3.51 2.69
CA VAL A 25 -17.14 4.46 3.84
C VAL A 25 -18.63 4.70 4.18
N ALA A 26 -18.93 5.27 5.35
CA ALA A 26 -20.13 6.06 5.65
C ALA A 26 -19.79 7.26 6.58
N SER A 27 -20.65 8.30 6.60
CA SER A 27 -20.37 9.72 6.93
C SER A 27 -20.10 10.14 8.39
N ALA A 28 -19.59 11.38 8.50
CA ALA A 28 -19.16 12.20 9.64
C ALA A 28 -19.80 11.98 11.03
N SER A 29 -18.93 11.59 11.97
CA SER A 29 -18.89 12.03 13.36
C SER A 29 -17.40 11.99 13.78
N CYS A 30 -16.98 12.68 14.84
CA CYS A 30 -15.58 12.74 15.30
C CYS A 30 -15.05 11.42 15.90
N ASP A 31 -15.58 10.30 15.38
CA ASP A 31 -15.15 8.93 15.54
C ASP A 31 -15.32 8.31 14.14
N ASN A 32 -14.28 8.47 13.32
CA ASN A 32 -14.28 8.15 11.89
C ASN A 32 -13.49 6.87 11.58
N GLU A 33 -13.36 5.99 12.58
CA GLU A 33 -12.91 4.62 12.37
C GLU A 33 -13.98 3.88 11.57
N GLN A 34 -13.58 3.35 10.43
CA GLN A 34 -14.47 2.72 9.48
C GLN A 34 -13.92 1.33 9.18
N LEU A 35 -14.81 0.35 9.19
CA LEU A 35 -14.50 -0.95 8.63
C LEU A 35 -14.30 -0.78 7.13
N VAL A 36 -13.08 -1.01 6.68
CA VAL A 36 -12.70 -0.88 5.28
C VAL A 36 -12.53 -2.27 4.67
N LYS A 37 -12.92 -2.38 3.41
CA LYS A 37 -12.53 -3.51 2.56
C LYS A 37 -11.34 -3.05 1.74
N VAL A 38 -10.29 -3.85 1.76
CA VAL A 38 -9.06 -3.64 0.99
C VAL A 38 -9.04 -4.73 -0.07
N LYS A 39 -9.51 -4.41 -1.27
CA LYS A 39 -9.34 -5.31 -2.41
C LYS A 39 -7.88 -5.29 -2.84
N THR A 40 -7.36 -6.35 -3.46
CA THR A 40 -6.04 -6.37 -4.08
C THR A 40 -6.17 -6.87 -5.51
N TRP A 41 -5.26 -6.45 -6.37
CA TRP A 41 -5.16 -6.96 -7.72
C TRP A 41 -3.73 -7.38 -7.97
N LEU A 42 -3.56 -8.38 -8.82
CA LEU A 42 -2.29 -8.79 -9.41
C LEU A 42 -2.54 -9.00 -10.90
N ASP A 43 -1.68 -8.44 -11.75
CA ASP A 43 -1.83 -8.50 -13.21
C ASP A 43 -3.22 -8.07 -13.72
N GLY A 44 -3.80 -7.05 -13.08
CA GLY A 44 -5.11 -6.50 -13.43
C GLY A 44 -6.31 -7.34 -13.01
N LYS A 45 -6.11 -8.53 -12.42
CA LYS A 45 -7.16 -9.37 -11.88
C LYS A 45 -7.30 -9.16 -10.38
N ASN A 46 -8.54 -9.13 -9.87
CA ASN A 46 -8.77 -9.15 -8.43
C ASN A 46 -8.13 -10.42 -7.85
N ASP A 47 -7.31 -10.26 -6.83
CA ASP A 47 -6.58 -11.34 -6.17
C ASP A 47 -7.25 -11.70 -4.84
N LYS A 48 -7.15 -10.83 -3.85
CA LYS A 48 -7.70 -11.04 -2.50
C LYS A 48 -8.49 -9.82 -2.02
N THR A 49 -9.27 -10.01 -0.97
CA THR A 49 -9.92 -8.91 -0.25
C THR A 49 -9.67 -9.11 1.23
N PHE A 50 -9.18 -8.06 1.87
CA PHE A 50 -8.91 -8.01 3.30
C PHE A 50 -9.93 -7.09 3.98
N GLY A 51 -10.29 -7.42 5.21
CA GLY A 51 -10.96 -6.48 6.10
C GLY A 51 -9.92 -5.67 6.86
N GLY A 52 -10.22 -4.42 7.19
CA GLY A 52 -9.37 -3.58 8.02
C GLY A 52 -10.16 -2.48 8.71
N LEU A 53 -9.44 -1.65 9.45
CA LEU A 53 -9.95 -0.45 10.09
C LEU A 53 -9.21 0.77 9.53
N SER A 54 -9.94 1.83 9.21
CA SER A 54 -9.33 3.13 8.95
C SER A 54 -8.89 3.76 10.26
N ALA A 55 -7.83 4.58 10.21
CA ALA A 55 -7.41 5.38 11.35
C ALA A 55 -8.33 6.60 11.53
N SER A 56 -8.56 7.02 12.77
CA SER A 56 -9.33 8.24 13.09
C SER A 56 -8.66 9.52 12.55
N PHE A 57 -7.35 9.48 12.29
CA PHE A 57 -6.62 10.59 11.65
C PHE A 57 -6.55 10.49 10.11
N SER A 58 -7.22 9.50 9.50
CA SER A 58 -7.25 9.36 8.04
C SER A 58 -8.23 10.34 7.38
N ALA A 59 -8.01 10.64 6.11
CA ALA A 59 -9.00 11.32 5.29
C ALA A 59 -10.28 10.46 5.19
N LEU A 60 -11.43 11.11 4.97
CA LEU A 60 -12.68 10.39 4.68
C LEU A 60 -12.51 9.58 3.40
N LEU A 61 -12.65 8.27 3.52
CA LEU A 61 -12.58 7.37 2.37
C LEU A 61 -13.96 7.40 1.64
N PRO A 62 -14.12 6.88 0.42
CA PRO A 62 -15.40 6.97 -0.30
C PRO A 62 -16.37 5.86 0.09
N SER A 63 -17.69 6.12 0.16
CA SER A 63 -18.66 5.12 0.64
C SER A 63 -18.81 3.85 -0.20
N ASP A 64 -18.75 4.09 -1.50
CA ASP A 64 -18.99 3.12 -2.53
C ASP A 64 -17.65 2.59 -3.03
N ALA A 65 -17.47 1.27 -3.01
CA ALA A 65 -16.26 0.61 -3.52
C ALA A 65 -15.98 0.94 -5.00
N LYS A 66 -17.00 1.34 -5.78
CA LYS A 66 -16.83 1.80 -7.18
C LYS A 66 -16.14 3.16 -7.29
N LYS A 67 -16.17 3.96 -6.22
CA LYS A 67 -15.50 5.26 -6.11
C LYS A 67 -14.12 5.14 -5.45
N GLY A 68 -13.72 3.94 -5.03
CA GLY A 68 -12.39 3.67 -4.49
C GLY A 68 -11.30 3.91 -5.54
N GLN A 69 -10.15 4.43 -5.10
CA GLN A 69 -9.02 4.69 -5.98
C GLN A 69 -8.10 3.48 -6.09
N LYS A 70 -7.72 3.15 -7.32
CA LYS A 70 -6.81 2.04 -7.60
C LYS A 70 -5.36 2.55 -7.61
N LEU A 71 -4.66 2.48 -6.48
CA LEU A 71 -3.29 2.96 -6.32
C LEU A 71 -2.29 1.81 -6.18
N ALA A 72 -1.14 1.92 -6.83
CA ALA A 72 -0.06 0.95 -6.69
C ALA A 72 0.55 1.01 -5.28
N ALA A 73 0.86 -0.14 -4.69
CA ALA A 73 1.49 -0.22 -3.38
C ALA A 73 2.97 -0.62 -3.45
N VAL A 74 3.73 -0.21 -2.44
CA VAL A 74 5.16 -0.53 -2.28
C VAL A 74 5.48 -0.73 -0.82
N ILE A 75 6.37 -1.68 -0.51
CA ILE A 75 6.93 -1.83 0.83
C ILE A 75 8.11 -0.83 0.93
N PRO A 76 8.09 0.12 1.88
CA PRO A 76 9.19 1.04 2.09
C PRO A 76 10.44 0.29 2.58
N ASP A 77 11.60 0.93 2.47
CA ASP A 77 12.86 0.41 3.03
C ASP A 77 13.46 1.44 4.00
N PRO A 78 13.34 1.24 5.32
CA PRO A 78 12.92 0.00 5.99
C PRO A 78 11.40 -0.27 5.99
N ALA A 79 11.03 -1.57 6.00
CA ALA A 79 9.64 -2.04 5.90
C ALA A 79 8.75 -1.69 7.11
N ASN A 80 9.36 -1.27 8.23
CA ASN A 80 8.61 -0.83 9.40
C ASN A 80 8.00 0.58 9.22
N GLY A 81 8.45 1.37 8.23
CA GLY A 81 7.92 2.72 7.97
C GLY A 81 8.17 3.72 9.11
N CYS A 82 9.12 3.45 10.00
CA CYS A 82 9.45 4.32 11.14
C CYS A 82 10.57 5.32 10.85
N SER A 83 11.07 5.34 9.60
CA SER A 83 12.06 6.30 9.10
C SER A 83 11.87 6.52 7.61
N ASN A 84 12.57 7.52 7.06
CA ASN A 84 12.50 7.82 5.63
C ASN A 84 12.86 6.59 4.79
N SER A 85 12.00 6.31 3.81
CA SER A 85 12.18 5.20 2.89
C SER A 85 13.25 5.52 1.84
N SER A 86 14.14 4.57 1.57
CA SER A 86 15.07 4.61 0.44
C SER A 86 14.36 4.40 -0.91
N VAL A 87 13.14 3.85 -0.89
CA VAL A 87 12.28 3.63 -2.05
C VAL A 87 11.31 4.80 -2.22
N LYS A 88 11.08 5.23 -3.46
CA LYS A 88 10.15 6.31 -3.81
C LYS A 88 8.71 5.93 -3.44
N LEU A 89 8.04 6.77 -2.66
CA LEU A 89 6.65 6.59 -2.26
C LEU A 89 5.65 7.48 -3.02
N SER A 90 6.13 8.45 -3.81
CA SER A 90 5.29 9.50 -4.39
C SER A 90 4.11 8.95 -5.20
N GLY A 91 2.88 9.20 -4.72
CA GLY A 91 1.64 8.75 -5.37
C GLY A 91 1.30 7.27 -5.16
N LEU A 92 2.08 6.55 -4.34
CA LEU A 92 1.91 5.13 -4.05
C LEU A 92 1.29 4.92 -2.65
N VAL A 93 0.82 3.70 -2.40
CA VAL A 93 0.45 3.24 -1.06
C VAL A 93 1.66 2.62 -0.38
N ALA A 94 2.08 3.15 0.76
CA ALA A 94 3.14 2.55 1.57
C ALA A 94 2.58 1.38 2.40
N LEU A 95 3.16 0.18 2.27
CA LEU A 95 2.82 -1.01 3.04
C LEU A 95 3.78 -1.13 4.23
N ALA A 96 3.35 -0.76 5.44
CA ALA A 96 4.20 -0.78 6.63
C ALA A 96 3.81 -1.90 7.59
N MET A 97 4.77 -2.52 8.25
CA MET A 97 4.48 -3.51 9.30
C MET A 97 4.10 -2.83 10.62
N ARG A 98 3.18 -3.44 11.39
CA ARG A 98 2.84 -3.02 12.76
C ARG A 98 4.05 -3.13 13.70
N GLY A 99 4.13 -2.25 14.69
CA GLY A 99 5.19 -2.23 15.71
C GLY A 99 6.23 -1.13 15.49
N GLU A 100 7.27 -1.13 16.33
CA GLU A 100 8.43 -0.20 16.34
C GLU A 100 8.14 1.29 16.61
N CYS A 101 7.05 1.83 16.06
CA CYS A 101 6.63 3.22 16.26
C CYS A 101 5.11 3.36 16.09
N ASP A 102 4.58 4.50 16.53
CA ASP A 102 3.15 4.81 16.49
C ASP A 102 2.59 4.87 15.07
N PHE A 103 1.30 4.55 14.91
CA PHE A 103 0.63 4.60 13.60
C PHE A 103 0.66 6.01 12.98
N THR A 104 0.51 7.05 13.81
CA THR A 104 0.60 8.44 13.37
C THR A 104 1.99 8.76 12.84
N ALA A 105 3.05 8.33 13.54
CA ALA A 105 4.43 8.54 13.09
C ALA A 105 4.69 7.87 11.72
N LYS A 106 4.21 6.64 11.52
CA LYS A 106 4.30 5.96 10.21
C LYS A 106 3.59 6.75 9.11
N ALA A 107 2.39 7.27 9.41
CA ALA A 107 1.60 8.04 8.46
C ALA A 107 2.28 9.36 8.08
N GLU A 108 2.81 10.10 9.06
CA GLU A 108 3.55 11.35 8.82
C GLU A 108 4.79 11.13 7.96
N ILE A 109 5.58 10.10 8.26
CA ILE A 109 6.78 9.75 7.51
C ILE A 109 6.43 9.35 6.08
N ALA A 110 5.42 8.50 5.89
CA ALA A 110 4.98 8.09 4.55
C ALA A 110 4.44 9.29 3.75
N GLN A 111 3.66 10.17 4.39
CA GLN A 111 3.14 11.38 3.77
C GLN A 111 4.27 12.35 3.39
N ALA A 112 5.26 12.55 4.26
CA ALA A 112 6.45 13.36 3.95
C ALA A 112 7.27 12.78 2.78
N GLY A 113 7.27 11.45 2.63
CA GLY A 113 7.83 10.75 1.45
C GLY A 113 6.98 10.84 0.18
N GLY A 114 5.80 11.47 0.25
CA GLY A 114 4.87 11.66 -0.86
C GLY A 114 3.90 10.51 -1.08
N ALA A 115 3.79 9.56 -0.15
CA ALA A 115 2.79 8.49 -0.25
C ALA A 115 1.39 9.08 -0.36
N ALA A 116 0.55 8.48 -1.20
CA ALA A 116 -0.86 8.84 -1.32
C ALA A 116 -1.70 8.22 -0.19
N ALA A 117 -1.25 7.10 0.36
CA ALA A 117 -1.84 6.45 1.52
C ALA A 117 -0.82 5.53 2.21
N ILE A 118 -1.15 5.08 3.41
CA ILE A 118 -0.42 4.04 4.12
C ILE A 118 -1.39 2.91 4.51
N LEU A 119 -0.94 1.66 4.36
CA LEU A 119 -1.61 0.49 4.89
C LEU A 119 -0.69 -0.16 5.92
N VAL A 120 -1.13 -0.21 7.18
CA VAL A 120 -0.40 -0.90 8.23
C VAL A 120 -0.86 -2.34 8.30
N ILE A 121 0.05 -3.27 8.03
CA ILE A 121 -0.21 -4.70 8.06
C ILE A 121 -0.07 -5.17 9.51
N ASN A 122 -1.18 -5.61 10.08
CA ASN A 122 -1.16 -6.30 11.36
C ASN A 122 -0.65 -7.74 11.13
N THR A 123 0.41 -8.12 11.85
CA THR A 123 1.03 -9.46 11.75
C THR A 123 0.66 -10.38 12.92
N ASP A 124 -0.18 -9.92 13.83
CA ASP A 124 -0.72 -10.73 14.91
C ASP A 124 -1.99 -11.46 14.40
N GLU A 125 -1.92 -12.79 14.36
CA GLU A 125 -3.03 -13.71 14.05
C GLU A 125 -3.71 -14.18 15.34
#